data_AF-A0A962U7T8-F1
#
_entry.id   AF-A0A962U7T8-F1
#
_cell.length_a   1.000
_cell.length_b   1.000
_cell.length_c   1.000
_cell.angle_alpha   90.00
_cell.angle_beta   90.00
_cell.angle_gamma   90.00
#
_symmetry.space_group_name_H-M   'P 1'
#
loop_
_entity.id
_entity.type
_entity.pdbx_description
1 polymer ?
#
loop_
_entity_poly.entity_id
_entity_poly.type
_entity_poly.pdbx_seq_one_letter_code
_entity_poly.pdbx_strand_id
1 'polypeptide(L)'
;MNAPNIPLHKAKVGDTFTPKVFINRDVVGHLTFARECGNVGGGLVTGTARLEVVEISPHTQKAQRWIKLAMIGTSPPQILKLTAEEFMAKLRPA
;
A
#
# COMPACT_ATOMS: atom_id res chain seq x y z
N MET A 1 -7.29 -19.95 -4.86
CA MET A 1 -6.11 -20.04 -3.96
C MET A 1 -5.92 -18.68 -3.31
N ASN A 2 -6.03 -18.59 -1.98
CA ASN A 2 -5.80 -17.33 -1.26
C ASN A 2 -4.30 -17.04 -1.24
N ALA A 3 -3.87 -15.94 -1.87
CA ALA A 3 -2.47 -15.51 -1.81
C ALA A 3 -2.08 -15.27 -0.34
N PRO A 4 -0.91 -15.76 0.12
CA PRO A 4 -0.50 -15.58 1.51
C PRO A 4 -0.34 -14.08 1.82
N ASN A 5 -1.01 -13.62 2.88
CA ASN A 5 -0.81 -12.28 3.40
C ASN A 5 0.61 -12.18 3.97
N ILE A 6 1.46 -11.32 3.41
CA ILE A 6 2.72 -10.95 4.05
C ILE A 6 2.40 -9.97 5.18
N PRO A 7 2.71 -10.29 6.44
CA PRO A 7 2.59 -9.33 7.52
C PRO A 7 3.56 -8.16 7.30
N LEU A 8 3.18 -6.95 7.67
CA LEU A 8 4.02 -5.76 7.48
C LEU A 8 5.46 -5.94 8.03
N HIS A 9 5.64 -6.67 9.13
CA HIS A 9 6.95 -6.91 9.74
C HIS A 9 7.91 -7.75 8.88
N LYS A 10 7.43 -8.39 7.81
CA LYS A 10 8.24 -9.15 6.85
C LYS A 10 8.47 -8.40 5.54
N ALA A 11 7.76 -7.30 5.31
CA ALA A 11 7.96 -6.46 4.12
C ALA A 11 9.30 -5.72 4.22
N LYS A 12 9.92 -5.48 3.07
CA LYS A 12 11.17 -4.74 2.91
C LYS A 12 11.02 -3.68 1.83
N VAL A 13 11.85 -2.65 1.89
CA VAL A 13 11.97 -1.66 0.81
C VAL A 13 12.40 -2.40 -0.47
N GLY A 14 11.74 -2.07 -1.59
CA GLY A 14 11.88 -2.74 -2.89
C GLY A 14 10.91 -3.91 -3.12
N ASP A 15 10.21 -4.39 -2.08
CA ASP A 15 9.17 -5.42 -2.28
C ASP A 15 8.02 -4.85 -3.12
N THR A 16 7.39 -5.69 -3.94
CA THR A 16 6.26 -5.29 -4.78
C THR A 16 4.96 -5.96 -4.34
N PHE A 17 3.88 -5.17 -4.39
CA PHE A 17 2.54 -5.55 -3.98
C PHE A 17 1.51 -5.18 -5.04
N THR A 18 0.40 -5.93 -5.05
CA THR A 18 -0.78 -5.61 -5.86
C THR A 18 -2.01 -5.43 -4.95
N PRO A 19 -2.98 -4.59 -5.34
CA PRO A 19 -4.25 -4.51 -4.63
C PRO A 19 -5.01 -5.84 -4.68
N LYS A 20 -5.60 -6.21 -3.54
CA LYS A 20 -6.60 -7.27 -3.39
C LYS A 20 -8.01 -6.79 -3.73
N VAL A 21 -8.21 -5.49 -3.58
CA VAL A 21 -9.46 -4.78 -3.84
C VAL A 21 -9.16 -3.59 -4.73
N PHE A 22 -10.16 -3.08 -5.43
CA PHE A 22 -10.02 -1.84 -6.17
C PHE A 22 -9.80 -0.68 -5.20
N ILE A 23 -8.70 0.06 -5.37
CA ILE A 23 -8.37 1.22 -4.51
C ILE A 23 -8.62 2.49 -5.33
N ASN A 24 -9.75 3.14 -5.10
CA ASN A 24 -10.09 4.42 -5.72
C ASN A 24 -9.89 5.59 -4.74
N ARG A 25 -10.24 6.80 -5.17
CA ARG A 25 -10.15 8.02 -4.36
C ARG A 25 -10.92 7.91 -3.03
N ASP A 26 -12.10 7.28 -3.02
CA ASP A 26 -12.91 7.14 -1.81
C ASP A 26 -12.27 6.19 -0.80
N VAL A 27 -11.71 5.07 -1.28
CA VAL A 27 -10.95 4.14 -0.43
C VAL A 27 -9.74 4.86 0.17
N VAL A 28 -9.02 5.65 -0.64
CA VAL A 28 -7.87 6.43 -0.16
C VAL A 28 -8.32 7.48 0.86
N GLY A 29 -9.45 8.16 0.64
CA GLY A 29 -10.00 9.16 1.55
C GLY A 29 -10.36 8.62 2.94
N HIS A 30 -10.60 7.31 3.07
CA HIS A 30 -10.88 6.64 4.34
C HIS A 30 -9.65 5.99 4.98
N LEU A 31 -8.45 6.13 4.40
CA LEU A 31 -7.22 5.64 5.02
C LEU A 31 -6.81 6.51 6.20
N THR A 32 -6.17 5.88 7.18
CA THR A 32 -5.60 6.55 8.36
C THR A 32 -4.66 7.68 7.96
N PHE A 33 -3.86 7.47 6.92
CA PHE A 33 -2.92 8.46 6.37
C PHE A 33 -3.39 9.07 5.04
N ALA A 34 -4.70 9.24 4.84
CA ALA A 34 -5.28 9.75 3.59
C ALA A 34 -4.63 11.06 3.10
N ARG A 35 -4.31 11.98 4.02
CA ARG A 35 -3.68 13.28 3.70
C ARG A 35 -2.25 13.17 3.20
N GLU A 36 -1.58 12.05 3.45
CA GLU A 36 -0.22 11.77 2.97
C GLU A 36 -0.21 10.90 1.71
N CYS A 37 -1.38 10.47 1.23
CA CYS A 37 -1.50 9.70 0.01
C CYS A 37 -1.56 10.61 -1.22
N GLY A 38 -0.96 10.15 -2.32
CA GLY A 38 -1.06 10.76 -3.64
C GLY A 38 -2.39 10.46 -4.32
N ASN A 39 -2.58 11.05 -5.49
CA ASN A 39 -3.77 10.84 -6.30
C ASN A 39 -3.66 9.48 -7.01
N VAL A 40 -4.65 8.60 -6.79
CA VAL A 40 -4.74 7.29 -7.46
C VAL A 40 -5.41 7.35 -8.84
N GLY A 41 -5.75 8.55 -9.33
CA GLY A 41 -6.36 8.75 -10.65
C GLY A 41 -7.68 7.98 -10.81
N GLY A 42 -7.76 7.17 -11.87
CA GLY A 42 -8.89 6.27 -12.13
C GLY A 42 -9.01 5.07 -11.18
N GLY A 43 -8.09 4.94 -10.21
CA GLY A 43 -8.04 3.87 -9.21
C GLY A 43 -7.01 2.78 -9.55
N LEU A 44 -6.57 2.07 -8.52
CA LEU A 44 -5.64 0.95 -8.63
C LEU A 44 -6.42 -0.35 -8.78
N VAL A 45 -6.31 -0.94 -9.97
CA VAL A 45 -7.03 -2.16 -10.34
C VAL A 45 -6.41 -3.38 -9.64
N THR A 46 -7.29 -4.22 -9.09
CA THR A 46 -6.95 -5.46 -8.39
C THR A 46 -6.06 -6.36 -9.25
N GLY A 47 -4.96 -6.85 -8.67
CA GLY A 47 -4.04 -7.81 -9.31
C GLY A 47 -3.22 -7.29 -10.50
N THR A 48 -3.43 -6.06 -10.96
CA THR A 48 -2.72 -5.48 -12.11
C THR A 48 -1.87 -4.28 -11.71
N ALA A 49 -2.41 -3.37 -10.89
CA ALA A 49 -1.65 -2.24 -10.37
C ALA A 49 -0.48 -2.73 -9.51
N ARG A 50 0.72 -2.20 -9.76
CA ARG A 50 1.94 -2.56 -9.04
C ARG A 50 2.37 -1.41 -8.14
N LEU A 51 2.65 -1.75 -6.89
CA LEU A 51 3.08 -0.85 -5.84
C LEU A 51 4.42 -1.35 -5.31
N GLU A 52 5.41 -0.47 -5.19
CA GLU A 52 6.72 -0.80 -4.60
C GLU A 52 6.84 -0.19 -3.21
N VAL A 53 7.36 -0.95 -2.25
CA VAL A 53 7.66 -0.42 -0.92
C VAL A 53 8.86 0.53 -1.02
N VAL A 54 8.63 1.80 -0.70
CA VAL A 54 9.69 2.82 -0.71
C VAL A 54 10.14 3.20 0.70
N GLU A 55 9.28 3.00 1.71
CA GLU A 55 9.61 3.32 3.10
C GLU A 55 8.77 2.49 4.06
N ILE A 56 9.38 2.07 5.17
CA ILE A 56 8.70 1.40 6.28
C ILE A 56 9.02 2.18 7.55
N SER A 57 8.00 2.41 8.37
CA SER A 57 8.17 3.13 9.63
C SER A 57 9.23 2.46 10.53
N PRO A 58 10.11 3.22 11.21
CA PRO A 58 11.09 2.66 12.13
C PRO A 58 10.48 2.16 13.45
N HIS A 59 9.21 2.48 13.74
CA HIS A 59 8.56 2.13 14.99
C HIS A 59 8.48 0.59 15.20
N THR A 60 8.76 0.14 16.42
CA THR A 60 8.67 -1.29 16.80
C THR A 60 7.26 -1.69 17.21
N GLN A 61 6.44 -0.74 17.68
CA GLN A 61 5.06 -1.00 18.07
C GLN A 61 4.17 -1.20 16.85
N LYS A 62 3.54 -2.38 16.75
CA LYS A 62 2.68 -2.76 15.61
C LYS A 62 1.58 -1.73 15.31
N ALA A 63 0.98 -1.13 16.35
CA ALA A 63 -0.09 -0.14 16.22
C ALA A 63 0.38 1.18 15.58
N GLN A 64 1.67 1.51 15.68
CA GLN A 64 2.26 2.73 15.10
C GLN A 64 3.00 2.45 13.79
N ARG A 65 3.02 1.18 13.34
CA ARG A 65 3.72 0.80 12.12
C ARG A 65 2.92 1.17 10.88
N TRP A 66 3.62 1.80 9.94
CA TRP A 66 3.10 2.18 8.63
C TRP A 66 4.08 1.80 7.52
N ILE A 67 3.56 1.78 6.30
CA ILE A 67 4.32 1.55 5.07
C ILE A 67 3.95 2.60 4.03
N LYS A 68 4.95 3.10 3.30
CA LYS A 68 4.75 3.90 2.11
C LYS A 68 5.09 3.08 0.87
N LEU A 69 4.20 3.16 -0.10
CA LEU A 69 4.26 2.45 -1.35
C LEU A 69 4.21 3.45 -2.50
N ALA A 70 5.10 3.35 -3.48
CA ALA A 70 5.03 4.12 -4.71
C ALA A 70 4.32 3.34 -5.82
N MET A 71 3.47 4.01 -6.58
CA MET A 71 2.82 3.45 -7.76
C MET A 71 3.81 3.39 -8.91
N ILE A 72 4.12 2.17 -9.36
CA ILE A 72 5.02 1.95 -10.48
C ILE A 72 4.37 2.45 -11.77
N GLY A 73 5.12 3.20 -12.58
CA GLY A 73 4.66 3.72 -13.87
C GLY A 73 3.92 5.07 -13.79
N THR A 74 3.91 5.72 -12.63
CA THR A 74 3.36 7.08 -12.47
C THR A 74 4.47 8.13 -12.41
N SER A 75 4.28 9.29 -13.04
CA SER A 75 5.19 10.43 -12.98
C SER A 75 4.41 11.74 -12.77
N PRO A 76 4.62 12.48 -11.66
CA PRO A 76 5.50 12.14 -10.54
C PRO A 76 5.00 10.89 -9.78
N PRO A 77 5.89 10.16 -9.07
CA PRO A 77 5.52 8.97 -8.31
C PRO A 77 4.41 9.28 -7.32
N GLN A 78 3.26 8.62 -7.50
CA GLN A 78 2.15 8.73 -6.58
C GLN A 78 2.35 7.73 -5.44
N ILE A 79 2.06 8.14 -4.20
CA ILE A 79 2.30 7.31 -3.02
C ILE A 79 1.01 6.86 -2.33
N LEU A 80 1.05 5.70 -1.70
CA LEU A 80 0.07 5.26 -0.72
C LEU A 80 0.77 5.04 0.60
N LYS A 81 0.19 5.58 1.67
CA LYS A 81 0.64 5.32 3.04
C LYS A 81 -0.44 4.58 3.80
N LEU A 82 -0.08 3.42 4.34
CA LEU A 82 -1.01 2.49 4.97
C LEU A 82 -0.51 2.10 6.36
N THR A 83 -1.43 1.89 7.30
CA THR A 83 -1.13 1.16 8.54
C THR A 83 -0.84 -0.30 8.24
N ALA A 84 -0.28 -1.03 9.22
CA ALA A 84 -0.11 -2.48 9.13
C ALA A 84 -1.41 -3.23 8.81
N GLU A 85 -2.54 -2.78 9.35
CA GLU A 85 -3.84 -3.41 9.16
C GLU A 85 -4.41 -3.14 7.77
N GLU A 86 -4.37 -1.87 7.33
CA GLU A 86 -4.83 -1.48 5.99
C GLU A 86 -4.00 -2.16 4.90
N PHE A 87 -2.68 -2.27 5.10
CA PHE A 87 -1.78 -3.00 4.22
C PHE A 87 -2.21 -4.47 4.08
N MET A 88 -2.41 -5.17 5.20
CA MET A 88 -2.84 -6.58 5.18
C MET A 88 -4.25 -6.76 4.64
N ALA A 89 -5.15 -5.79 4.82
CA ALA A 89 -6.51 -5.85 4.29
C ALA A 89 -6.55 -5.62 2.77
N LYS A 90 -5.75 -4.68 2.25
CA LYS A 90 -5.89 -4.18 0.88
C LYS A 90 -4.84 -4.70 -0.10
N LEU A 91 -3.69 -5.19 0.35
CA LEU A 91 -2.58 -5.56 -0.53
C LEU A 91 -2.12 -7.01 -0.35
N ARG A 92 -1.64 -7.61 -1.45
CA ARG A 92 -0.99 -8.93 -1.47
C ARG A 92 0.35 -8.85 -2.22
N PRO A 93 1.28 -9.79 -1.97
CA PRO A 93 2.49 -9.90 -2.76
C PRO A 93 2.15 -10.01 -4.25
N ALA A 94 2.93 -9.32 -5.07
CA ALA A 94 2.69 -9.17 -6.50
C ALA A 94 3.30 -10.31 -7.34
#